data_AF-W8YZT4-F1
#
_entry.id   AF-W8YZT4-F1
#
_cell.length_a   1.000
_cell.length_b   1.000
_cell.length_c   1.000
_cell.angle_alpha   90.00
_cell.angle_beta   90.00
_cell.angle_gamma   90.00
#
_symmetry.space_group_name_H-M   'P 1'
#
loop_
_entity.id
_entity.type
_entity.pdbx_description
1 polymer ?
#
loop_
_entity_poly.entity_id
_entity_poly.type
_entity_poly.pdbx_seq_one_letter_code
_entity_poly.pdbx_strand_id
1 'polypeptide(L)'
;MGEYEQARQDAYRAGDYDAIERIIDAEAAGETVEQPKPVNAKRKGTHWHRDPGAGAVEFAREQVGELTGEEGYDVVRSLITRPAEEYGDKRVKVCVYCRYLWRDPSLRNTRGTCSDECKTALRSEQTAIRRKEQAMRIAFWQVKEEKRVRISYFYWLEYPFWVNEYDMLKRTWKHEVSGYDQSFLDKMSTKNETIGPRNRKKPKRRPQE
;
A
#
# COMPACT_ATOMS: atom_id res chain seq x y z
N MET A 1 12.97 8.47 33.67
CA MET A 1 13.37 8.82 32.30
C MET A 1 13.12 10.31 32.15
N GLY A 2 14.16 11.10 31.92
CA GLY A 2 13.99 12.54 31.69
C GLY A 2 13.28 12.81 30.37
N GLU A 3 12.55 13.91 30.25
CA GLU A 3 11.80 14.28 29.02
C GLU A 3 12.71 14.34 27.79
N TYR A 4 13.95 14.84 27.95
CA TYR A 4 14.99 14.85 26.92
C TYR A 4 15.44 13.45 26.51
N GLU A 5 15.55 12.52 27.46
CA GLU A 5 16.00 11.16 27.21
C GLU A 5 14.94 10.38 26.41
N GLN A 6 13.66 10.61 26.72
CA GLN A 6 12.55 10.05 25.97
C GLN A 6 12.45 10.65 24.56
N ALA A 7 12.63 11.98 24.42
CA ALA A 7 12.68 12.64 23.13
C ALA A 7 13.85 12.17 22.25
N ARG A 8 15.04 11.95 22.83
CA ARG A 8 16.18 11.36 22.12
C ARG A 8 15.87 9.95 21.64
N GLN A 9 15.31 9.09 22.50
CA GLN A 9 14.94 7.72 22.11
C GLN A 9 13.91 7.68 20.97
N ASP A 10 12.94 8.59 20.98
CA ASP A 10 11.94 8.68 19.92
C ASP A 10 12.55 9.24 18.62
N ALA A 11 13.47 10.21 18.69
CA ALA A 11 14.24 10.68 17.54
C ALA A 11 15.17 9.60 16.96
N TYR A 12 15.81 8.80 17.81
CA TYR A 12 16.59 7.62 17.38
C TYR A 12 15.71 6.59 16.67
N ARG A 13 14.51 6.31 17.19
CA ARG A 13 13.54 5.41 16.53
C ARG A 13 13.05 5.96 15.19
N ALA A 14 12.97 7.28 15.05
CA ALA A 14 12.60 7.95 13.82
C ALA A 14 13.76 8.11 12.81
N GLY A 15 15.01 7.87 13.24
CA GLY A 15 16.21 8.06 12.42
C GLY A 15 16.49 9.52 12.07
N ASP A 16 16.14 10.46 12.95
CA ASP A 16 16.25 11.90 12.73
C ASP A 16 17.41 12.51 13.53
N TYR A 17 18.63 12.35 13.01
CA TYR A 17 19.85 12.77 13.73
C TYR A 17 19.94 14.28 13.96
N ASP A 18 19.43 15.10 13.03
CA ASP A 18 19.33 16.56 13.22
C ASP A 18 18.41 16.96 14.37
N ALA A 19 17.39 16.14 14.67
CA ALA A 19 16.52 16.36 15.83
C ALA A 19 17.23 16.00 17.13
N ILE A 20 18.14 15.01 17.11
CA ILE A 20 18.95 14.63 18.27
C ILE A 20 19.91 15.76 18.65
N GLU A 21 20.58 16.38 17.67
CA GLU A 21 21.47 17.52 17.91
C GLU A 21 20.72 18.71 18.52
N ARG A 22 19.53 19.06 18.00
CA ARG A 22 18.70 20.12 18.58
C ARG A 22 18.24 19.81 20.01
N ILE A 23 17.98 18.54 20.34
CA ILE A 23 17.61 18.15 21.71
C ILE A 23 18.82 18.24 22.65
N ILE A 24 20.03 17.94 22.17
CA ILE A 24 21.27 18.11 22.93
C ILE A 24 21.53 19.59 23.22
N ASP A 25 21.38 20.45 22.21
CA ASP A 25 21.57 21.90 22.36
C ASP A 25 20.52 22.53 23.29
N ALA A 26 19.25 22.10 23.19
CA ALA A 26 18.18 22.55 24.08
C ALA A 26 18.40 22.11 25.54
N GLU A 27 18.94 20.90 25.75
CA GLU A 27 19.30 20.40 27.09
C GLU A 27 20.46 21.21 27.70
N ALA A 28 21.44 21.59 26.88
CA ALA A 28 22.54 22.46 27.29
C ALA A 28 22.06 23.89 27.61
N ALA A 29 21.01 24.37 26.92
CA ALA A 29 20.42 25.70 27.12
C ALA A 29 19.38 25.75 28.27
N GLY A 30 18.90 24.60 28.75
CA GLY A 30 17.89 24.52 29.82
C GLY A 30 16.47 24.92 29.38
N GLU A 31 16.18 24.87 28.07
CA GLU A 31 14.88 25.24 27.51
C GLU A 31 13.89 24.07 27.55
N THR A 32 12.66 24.29 28.00
CA THR A 32 11.64 23.22 28.03
C THR A 32 11.41 22.62 26.65
N VAL A 33 11.51 21.28 26.53
CA VAL A 33 11.31 20.54 25.29
C VAL A 33 9.84 20.60 24.89
N GLU A 34 9.44 21.63 24.15
CA GLU A 34 8.25 21.52 23.32
C GLU A 34 8.53 20.44 22.29
N GLN A 35 7.96 19.25 22.49
CA GLN A 35 8.07 18.18 21.49
C GLN A 35 7.68 18.78 20.14
N PRO A 36 8.59 18.82 19.15
CA PRO A 36 8.20 19.31 17.85
C PRO A 36 7.06 18.40 17.39
N LYS A 37 5.84 18.96 17.25
CA LYS A 37 4.73 18.25 16.63
C LYS A 37 5.33 17.62 15.38
N PRO A 38 5.28 16.28 15.20
CA PRO A 38 5.87 15.67 14.04
C PRO A 38 5.20 16.36 12.88
N VAL A 39 5.97 17.20 12.18
CA VAL A 39 5.47 17.85 10.98
C VAL A 39 5.07 16.65 10.16
N ASN A 40 3.78 16.53 9.84
CA ASN A 40 3.29 15.61 8.82
C ASN A 40 3.83 16.05 7.44
N ALA A 41 5.10 16.46 7.38
CA ALA A 41 5.96 16.22 6.26
C ALA A 41 5.89 14.72 6.06
N LYS A 42 4.99 14.31 5.19
CA LYS A 42 5.12 13.06 4.46
C LYS A 42 6.54 13.08 3.92
N ARG A 43 7.51 12.56 4.69
CA ARG A 43 8.87 12.33 4.21
C ARG A 43 8.67 11.46 3.00
N LYS A 44 8.79 12.04 1.81
CA LYS A 44 8.58 11.34 0.55
C LYS A 44 9.77 10.40 0.39
N GLY A 45 9.76 9.27 1.08
CA GLY A 45 10.75 8.19 1.01
C GLY A 45 12.14 8.60 1.46
N THR A 46 12.60 8.02 2.56
CA THR A 46 14.03 7.78 2.78
C THR A 46 14.53 6.83 1.70
N HIS A 47 15.21 7.33 0.67
CA HIS A 47 16.17 6.55 -0.11
C HIS A 47 17.04 7.48 -0.97
N TRP A 48 18.36 7.32 -0.78
CA TRP A 48 19.47 7.47 -1.71
C TRP A 48 19.13 8.02 -3.11
N HIS A 49 19.86 9.06 -3.53
CA HIS A 49 19.91 9.47 -4.93
C HIS A 49 20.14 8.23 -5.81
N ARG A 50 19.24 7.99 -6.76
CA ARG A 50 19.37 6.91 -7.75
C ARG A 50 20.19 7.41 -8.92
N ASP A 51 20.52 6.54 -9.87
CA ASP A 51 21.15 7.01 -11.10
C ASP A 51 20.33 8.14 -11.76
N PRO A 52 20.99 9.24 -12.16
CA PRO A 52 20.30 10.39 -12.73
C PRO A 52 19.71 10.01 -14.09
N GLY A 53 18.41 10.29 -14.27
CA GLY A 53 17.75 10.10 -15.56
C GLY A 53 18.17 11.15 -16.60
N ALA A 54 17.90 10.88 -17.87
CA ALA A 54 18.30 11.72 -19.02
C ALA A 54 18.07 13.22 -18.81
N GLY A 55 16.86 13.65 -18.41
CA GLY A 55 16.55 15.07 -18.22
C GLY A 55 17.30 15.74 -17.06
N ALA A 56 17.75 14.98 -16.06
CA ALA A 56 18.61 15.51 -15.00
C ALA A 56 20.06 15.67 -15.48
N VAL A 57 20.54 14.74 -16.30
CA VAL A 57 21.86 14.83 -16.93
C VAL A 57 21.93 15.99 -17.91
N GLU A 58 20.90 16.19 -18.73
CA GLU A 58 20.80 17.34 -19.65
C GLU A 58 20.82 18.66 -18.88
N PHE A 59 20.02 18.78 -17.82
CA PHE A 59 20.02 19.97 -16.98
C PHE A 59 21.39 20.21 -16.31
N ALA A 60 22.02 19.17 -15.78
CA ALA A 60 23.37 19.31 -15.21
C ALA A 60 24.39 19.75 -16.27
N ARG A 61 24.30 19.24 -17.51
CA ARG A 61 25.15 19.69 -18.61
C ARG A 61 24.93 21.16 -18.97
N GLU A 62 23.69 21.63 -18.98
CA GLU A 62 23.37 23.05 -19.21
C GLU A 62 23.97 23.96 -18.13
N GLN A 63 24.00 23.51 -16.87
CA GLN A 63 24.54 24.28 -15.76
C GLN A 63 26.08 24.22 -15.67
N VAL A 64 26.68 23.08 -16.03
CA VAL A 64 28.14 22.91 -16.03
C VAL A 64 28.79 23.58 -17.25
N GLY A 65 28.10 23.66 -18.39
CA GLY A 65 28.62 24.34 -19.57
C GLY A 65 30.00 23.80 -20.01
N GLU A 66 30.94 24.72 -20.30
CA GLU A 66 32.33 24.42 -20.68
C GLU A 66 33.31 24.52 -19.50
N LEU A 67 32.84 24.38 -18.26
CA LEU A 67 33.68 24.48 -17.07
C LEU A 67 34.75 23.37 -17.02
N THR A 68 35.87 23.68 -16.38
CA THR A 68 36.91 22.69 -16.09
C THR A 68 36.39 21.64 -15.11
N GLY A 69 37.00 20.44 -15.08
CA GLY A 69 36.50 19.33 -14.26
C GLY A 69 36.35 19.63 -12.77
N GLU A 70 37.20 20.50 -12.22
CA GLU A 70 37.15 20.93 -10.81
C GLU A 70 36.00 21.91 -10.56
N GLU A 71 35.86 22.94 -11.39
CA GLU A 71 34.76 23.90 -11.31
C GLU A 71 33.39 23.23 -11.57
N GLY A 72 33.36 22.26 -12.48
CA GLY A 72 32.17 21.46 -12.76
C GLY A 72 31.73 20.61 -11.57
N TYR A 73 32.67 20.12 -10.74
CA TYR A 73 32.34 19.38 -9.53
C TYR A 73 31.60 20.25 -8.52
N ASP A 74 32.04 21.49 -8.30
CA ASP A 74 31.38 22.42 -7.38
C ASP A 74 29.97 22.77 -7.85
N VAL A 75 29.77 22.94 -9.16
CA VAL A 75 28.44 23.14 -9.75
C VAL A 75 27.56 21.90 -9.54
N VAL A 76 28.05 20.70 -9.82
CA VAL A 76 27.29 19.45 -9.61
C VAL A 76 26.96 19.25 -8.14
N ARG A 77 27.89 19.55 -7.23
CA ARG A 77 27.65 19.49 -5.79
C ARG A 77 26.55 20.47 -5.38
N SER A 78 26.57 21.69 -5.92
CA SER A 78 25.52 22.69 -5.66
C SER A 78 24.15 22.24 -6.19
N LEU A 79 24.08 21.53 -7.32
CA LEU A 79 22.83 21.00 -7.88
C LEU A 79 22.18 19.91 -7.02
N ILE A 80 22.97 19.24 -6.17
CA ILE A 80 22.48 18.18 -5.28
C ILE A 80 21.98 18.80 -3.97
N THR A 81 22.66 19.82 -3.45
CA THR A 81 22.37 20.41 -2.15
C THR A 81 21.37 21.56 -2.20
N ARG A 82 21.34 22.34 -3.28
CA ARG A 82 20.46 23.50 -3.39
C ARG A 82 19.01 23.10 -3.63
N PRO A 83 18.06 23.74 -2.92
CA PRO A 83 16.65 23.57 -3.18
C PRO A 83 16.26 24.16 -4.55
N ALA A 84 15.21 23.60 -5.18
CA ALA A 84 14.77 24.01 -6.51
C ALA A 84 14.31 25.48 -6.55
N GLU A 85 13.81 26.01 -5.43
CA GLU A 85 13.33 27.39 -5.32
C GLU A 85 14.44 28.43 -5.57
N GLU A 86 15.70 28.10 -5.28
CA GLU A 86 16.84 29.02 -5.46
C GLU A 86 17.21 29.27 -6.92
N TYR A 87 16.76 28.42 -7.86
CA TYR A 87 17.07 28.57 -9.28
C TYR A 87 16.22 29.62 -10.00
N GLY A 88 15.17 30.15 -9.37
CA GLY A 88 14.31 31.21 -9.93
C GLY A 88 13.43 30.79 -11.13
N ASP A 89 13.69 29.66 -11.80
CA ASP A 89 12.85 29.12 -12.87
C ASP A 89 11.77 28.17 -12.30
N LYS A 90 10.51 28.55 -12.47
CA LYS A 90 9.33 27.76 -12.05
C LYS A 90 9.22 26.39 -12.75
N ARG A 91 9.99 26.16 -13.82
CA ARG A 91 10.06 24.88 -14.53
C ARG A 91 11.11 23.92 -13.98
N VAL A 92 12.04 24.42 -13.16
CA VAL A 92 13.02 23.57 -12.49
C VAL A 92 12.34 22.88 -11.32
N LYS A 93 12.41 21.55 -11.32
CA LYS A 93 11.77 20.70 -10.32
C LYS A 93 12.71 19.59 -9.90
N VAL A 94 12.43 19.02 -8.74
CA VAL A 94 13.06 17.76 -8.29
C VAL A 94 12.31 16.58 -8.88
N CYS A 95 13.04 15.64 -9.50
CA CYS A 95 12.44 14.42 -10.03
C CYS A 95 11.86 13.56 -8.91
N VAL A 96 10.63 13.07 -9.05
CA VAL A 96 9.96 12.20 -8.05
C VAL A 96 10.70 10.87 -7.85
N TYR A 97 11.38 10.37 -8.89
CA TYR A 97 12.07 9.08 -8.86
C TYR A 97 13.56 9.22 -8.50
N CYS A 98 14.38 9.88 -9.34
CA CYS A 98 15.83 9.96 -9.12
C CYS A 98 16.27 11.08 -8.16
N ARG A 99 15.37 12.02 -7.81
CA ARG A 99 15.63 13.15 -6.88
C ARG A 99 16.65 14.19 -7.33
N TYR A 100 17.07 14.18 -8.59
CA TYR A 100 17.87 15.27 -9.16
C TYR A 100 17.00 16.40 -9.70
N LEU A 101 17.59 17.60 -9.72
CA LEU A 101 17.02 18.76 -10.40
C LEU A 101 16.98 18.54 -11.90
N TRP A 102 15.90 18.98 -12.52
CA TRP A 102 15.71 18.93 -13.95
C TRP A 102 14.70 20.00 -14.37
N ARG A 103 14.77 20.42 -15.64
CA ARG A 103 13.85 21.40 -16.19
C ARG A 103 12.71 20.71 -16.95
N ASP A 104 11.47 21.03 -16.62
CA ASP A 104 10.30 20.42 -17.26
C ASP A 104 10.13 20.94 -18.72
N PRO A 105 10.28 20.08 -19.74
CA PRO A 105 10.09 20.46 -21.13
C PRO A 105 8.61 20.51 -21.53
N SER A 106 7.69 20.05 -20.67
CA SER A 106 6.27 20.01 -21.01
C SER A 106 5.66 21.42 -21.05
N LEU A 107 4.84 21.67 -22.06
CA LEU A 107 4.15 22.96 -22.24
C LEU A 107 3.35 23.37 -21.00
N ARG A 108 2.72 22.41 -20.32
CA ARG A 108 1.85 22.63 -19.16
C ARG A 108 2.58 22.55 -17.81
N ASN A 109 3.89 22.29 -17.79
CA ASN A 109 4.68 22.13 -16.55
C ASN A 109 4.05 21.11 -15.58
N THR A 110 3.57 19.97 -16.07
CA THR A 110 2.86 18.96 -15.26
C THR A 110 3.67 17.70 -14.99
N ARG A 111 4.82 17.54 -15.66
CA ARG A 111 5.63 16.33 -15.46
C ARG A 111 6.30 16.38 -14.08
N GLY A 112 6.35 15.20 -13.46
CA GLY A 112 7.01 14.99 -12.16
C GLY A 112 8.30 14.16 -12.25
N THR A 113 8.61 13.59 -13.42
CA THR A 113 9.79 12.73 -13.63
C THR A 113 10.62 13.27 -14.79
N CYS A 114 11.95 13.17 -14.69
CA CYS A 114 12.87 13.76 -15.67
C CYS A 114 12.98 12.96 -16.97
N SER A 115 12.72 11.65 -16.93
CA SER A 115 12.71 10.76 -18.10
C SER A 115 11.54 9.77 -18.06
N ASP A 116 11.24 9.17 -19.21
CA ASP A 116 10.25 8.09 -19.30
C ASP A 116 10.74 6.80 -18.61
N GLU A 117 12.05 6.58 -18.53
CA GLU A 117 12.65 5.52 -17.72
C GLU A 117 12.34 5.73 -16.23
N CYS A 118 12.57 6.93 -15.70
CA CYS A 118 12.22 7.29 -14.32
C CYS A 118 10.72 7.10 -14.04
N LYS A 119 9.86 7.43 -15.01
CA LYS A 119 8.40 7.22 -14.92
C LYS A 119 8.04 5.74 -14.85
N THR A 120 8.68 4.92 -15.68
CA THR A 120 8.43 3.48 -15.76
C THR A 120 8.93 2.79 -14.49
N ALA A 121 10.12 3.15 -14.04
CA ALA A 121 10.70 2.65 -12.81
C ALA A 121 9.84 3.02 -11.59
N LEU A 122 9.40 4.29 -11.46
CA LEU A 122 8.49 4.70 -10.40
C LEU A 122 7.20 3.87 -10.37
N ARG A 123 6.60 3.58 -11.52
CA ARG A 123 5.40 2.73 -11.61
C ARG A 123 5.68 1.28 -11.19
N SER A 124 6.83 0.75 -11.57
CA SER A 124 7.25 -0.61 -11.20
C SER A 124 7.37 -0.74 -9.68
N GLU A 125 7.95 0.25 -9.01
CA GLU A 125 8.10 0.26 -7.55
C GLU A 125 6.77 0.39 -6.83
N GLN A 126 5.92 1.31 -7.27
CA GLN A 126 4.57 1.45 -6.72
C GLN A 126 3.77 0.15 -6.85
N THR A 127 3.96 -0.57 -7.95
CA THR A 127 3.34 -1.88 -8.17
C THR A 127 3.92 -2.93 -7.23
N ALA A 128 5.25 -2.96 -7.04
CA ALA A 128 5.91 -3.86 -6.10
C ALA A 128 5.46 -3.62 -4.65
N ILE A 129 5.38 -2.36 -4.23
CA ILE A 129 4.87 -1.96 -2.91
C ILE A 129 3.42 -2.42 -2.74
N ARG A 130 2.54 -2.14 -3.71
CA ARG A 130 1.15 -2.62 -3.66
C ARG A 130 1.04 -4.13 -3.57
N ARG A 131 1.84 -4.88 -4.33
CA ARG A 131 1.87 -6.35 -4.28
C ARG A 131 2.32 -6.84 -2.90
N LYS A 132 3.36 -6.21 -2.33
CA LYS A 132 3.84 -6.51 -0.97
C LYS A 132 2.77 -6.23 0.08
N GLU A 133 2.11 -5.07 0.01
CA GLU A 133 1.01 -4.72 0.92
C GLU A 133 -0.18 -5.67 0.79
N GLN A 134 -0.54 -6.04 -0.43
CA GLN A 134 -1.62 -6.99 -0.68
C GLN A 134 -1.27 -8.39 -0.14
N ALA A 135 -0.03 -8.86 -0.35
CA ALA A 135 0.46 -10.11 0.24
C ALA A 135 0.42 -10.07 1.78
N MET A 136 0.87 -8.97 2.39
CA MET A 136 0.81 -8.78 3.84
C MET A 136 -0.64 -8.77 4.36
N ARG A 137 -1.57 -8.12 3.64
CA ARG A 137 -3.00 -8.15 3.99
C ARG A 137 -3.55 -9.58 3.92
N ILE A 138 -3.31 -10.29 2.82
CA ILE A 138 -3.78 -11.67 2.65
C ILE A 138 -3.22 -12.57 3.77
N ALA A 139 -1.92 -12.50 4.05
CA ALA A 139 -1.29 -13.26 5.12
C ALA A 139 -1.92 -12.93 6.49
N PHE A 140 -2.18 -11.66 6.78
CA PHE A 140 -2.85 -11.25 8.02
C PHE A 140 -4.28 -11.81 8.14
N TRP A 141 -5.05 -11.77 7.05
CA TRP A 141 -6.41 -12.33 7.02
C TRP A 141 -6.42 -13.85 7.17
N GLN A 142 -5.49 -14.56 6.51
CA GLN A 142 -5.33 -16.02 6.63
C GLN A 142 -5.02 -16.45 8.07
N VAL A 143 -4.09 -15.75 8.74
CA VAL A 143 -3.76 -16.03 10.16
C VAL A 143 -4.96 -15.84 11.09
N LYS A 144 -5.87 -14.91 10.75
CA LYS A 144 -7.05 -14.61 11.57
C LYS A 144 -8.18 -15.63 11.38
N GLU A 145 -8.36 -16.15 10.16
CA GLU A 145 -9.36 -17.19 9.88
C GLU A 145 -8.96 -18.55 10.45
N GLU A 146 -7.69 -18.96 10.30
CA GLU A 146 -7.23 -20.28 10.75
C GLU A 146 -7.40 -20.48 12.26
N LYS A 147 -7.15 -19.42 13.06
CA LYS A 147 -7.33 -19.45 14.52
C LYS A 147 -8.78 -19.56 14.98
N ARG A 148 -9.75 -19.03 14.22
CA ARG A 148 -11.17 -19.11 14.60
C ARG A 148 -11.80 -20.45 14.26
N VAL A 149 -11.37 -21.09 13.18
CA VAL A 149 -11.99 -22.36 12.72
C VAL A 149 -11.46 -23.58 13.47
N ARG A 150 -10.18 -23.59 13.89
CA ARG A 150 -9.57 -24.76 14.54
C ARG A 150 -10.03 -25.03 15.97
N ILE A 151 -10.62 -24.06 16.67
CA ILE A 151 -10.92 -24.21 18.11
C ILE A 151 -12.33 -24.75 18.35
N SER A 152 -13.27 -24.58 17.41
CA SER A 152 -14.70 -24.83 17.69
C SER A 152 -15.20 -26.23 17.30
N TYR A 153 -14.53 -26.97 16.42
CA TYR A 153 -14.97 -28.28 15.93
C TYR A 153 -13.83 -29.28 15.82
N PHE A 154 -13.93 -30.38 16.57
CA PHE A 154 -12.94 -31.46 16.60
C PHE A 154 -13.45 -32.61 15.75
N TYR A 155 -12.89 -32.78 14.54
CA TYR A 155 -13.35 -33.78 13.57
C TYR A 155 -12.52 -35.07 13.54
N TRP A 156 -11.35 -35.08 14.17
CA TRP A 156 -10.39 -36.20 14.13
C TRP A 156 -10.53 -37.21 15.27
N LEU A 157 -11.55 -37.06 16.11
CA LEU A 157 -11.89 -38.00 17.18
C LEU A 157 -12.93 -39.02 16.68
N GLU A 158 -13.02 -40.18 17.32
CA GLU A 158 -14.03 -41.21 17.00
C GLU A 158 -15.46 -40.67 17.06
N TYR A 159 -15.71 -39.72 17.96
CA TYR A 159 -16.94 -38.95 18.03
C TYR A 159 -16.65 -37.46 17.82
N PRO A 160 -16.86 -36.93 16.61
CA PRO A 160 -16.71 -35.50 16.35
C PRO A 160 -17.67 -34.67 17.18
N PHE A 161 -17.18 -33.60 17.80
CA PHE A 161 -18.03 -32.71 18.59
C PHE A 161 -17.63 -31.24 18.44
N TRP A 162 -18.59 -30.37 18.75
CA TRP A 162 -18.41 -28.92 18.81
C TRP A 162 -18.04 -28.52 20.24
N VAL A 163 -17.05 -27.65 20.40
CA VAL A 163 -16.69 -27.11 21.72
C VAL A 163 -17.67 -26.02 22.17
N ASN A 164 -18.30 -25.34 21.21
CA ASN A 164 -19.24 -24.26 21.48
C ASN A 164 -20.54 -24.48 20.69
N GLU A 165 -21.65 -24.55 21.41
CA GLU A 165 -23.00 -24.72 20.85
C GLU A 165 -23.39 -23.56 19.92
N TYR A 166 -22.98 -22.33 20.24
CA TYR A 166 -23.24 -21.17 19.38
C TYR A 166 -22.57 -21.32 18.00
N ASP A 167 -21.34 -21.84 17.95
CA ASP A 167 -20.63 -22.08 16.69
C ASP A 167 -21.21 -23.27 15.92
N MET A 168 -21.72 -24.29 16.64
CA MET A 168 -22.50 -25.39 16.04
C MET A 168 -23.73 -24.83 15.34
N LEU A 169 -24.60 -24.12 16.06
CA LEU A 169 -25.84 -23.56 15.54
C LEU A 169 -25.60 -22.60 14.37
N LYS A 170 -24.56 -21.77 14.44
CA LYS A 170 -24.15 -20.86 13.35
C LYS A 170 -23.67 -21.57 12.08
N ARG A 171 -23.31 -22.86 12.14
CA ARG A 171 -22.95 -23.65 10.96
C ARG A 171 -24.06 -24.59 10.51
N THR A 172 -24.79 -25.21 11.44
CA THR A 172 -25.84 -26.17 11.13
C THR A 172 -27.11 -25.51 10.58
N TRP A 173 -27.44 -24.27 10.99
CA TRP A 173 -28.66 -23.58 10.50
C TRP A 173 -28.71 -23.44 8.97
N LYS A 174 -27.55 -23.36 8.30
CA LYS A 174 -27.48 -23.29 6.82
C LYS A 174 -27.87 -24.60 6.13
N HIS A 175 -27.82 -25.72 6.85
CA HIS A 175 -28.14 -27.05 6.35
C HIS A 175 -29.50 -27.55 6.82
N GLU A 176 -30.03 -26.96 7.90
CA GLU A 176 -31.35 -27.31 8.47
C GLU A 176 -32.49 -26.49 7.89
N VAL A 177 -32.22 -25.26 7.45
CA VAL A 177 -33.17 -24.54 6.59
C VAL A 177 -33.00 -25.11 5.19
N SER A 178 -34.04 -25.74 4.63
CA SER A 178 -34.08 -25.98 3.20
C SER A 178 -33.88 -24.62 2.53
N GLY A 179 -32.69 -24.34 2.00
CA GLY A 179 -32.32 -23.05 1.38
C GLY A 179 -33.13 -22.71 0.13
N TYR A 180 -34.22 -23.44 -0.09
CA TYR A 180 -35.20 -23.26 -1.12
C TYR A 180 -36.43 -22.62 -0.48
N ASP A 181 -36.75 -21.42 -0.98
CA ASP A 181 -38.05 -20.81 -0.76
C ASP A 181 -39.17 -21.81 -1.08
N GLN A 182 -40.30 -21.76 -0.36
CA GLN A 182 -41.43 -22.67 -0.60
C GLN A 182 -41.86 -22.65 -2.07
N SER A 183 -41.79 -21.47 -2.69
CA SER A 183 -42.05 -21.27 -4.11
C SER A 183 -41.10 -22.05 -5.05
N PHE A 184 -39.86 -22.31 -4.62
CA PHE A 184 -38.89 -23.12 -5.38
C PHE A 184 -39.18 -24.61 -5.22
N LEU A 185 -39.55 -25.05 -4.01
CA LEU A 185 -39.96 -26.42 -3.76
C LEU A 185 -41.22 -26.79 -4.55
N ASP A 186 -42.19 -25.87 -4.63
CA ASP A 186 -43.39 -26.02 -5.48
C ASP A 186 -43.06 -26.05 -6.97
N LYS A 187 -42.05 -25.28 -7.42
CA LYS A 187 -41.56 -25.35 -8.81
C LYS A 187 -40.85 -26.69 -9.12
N MET A 188 -40.13 -27.24 -8.15
CA MET A 188 -39.51 -28.56 -8.26
C MET A 188 -40.56 -29.68 -8.31
N SER A 189 -41.59 -29.61 -7.45
CA SER A 189 -42.68 -30.60 -7.43
C SER A 189 -43.47 -30.59 -8.74
N THR A 190 -43.91 -29.42 -9.21
CA THR A 190 -44.63 -29.26 -10.47
C THR A 190 -43.81 -29.70 -11.70
N LYS A 191 -42.49 -29.46 -11.70
CA LYS A 191 -41.58 -29.99 -12.72
C LYS A 191 -41.51 -31.52 -12.69
N ASN A 192 -41.43 -32.14 -11.52
CA ASN A 192 -41.40 -33.61 -11.39
C ASN A 192 -42.76 -34.26 -11.72
N GLU A 193 -43.86 -33.54 -11.54
CA GLU A 193 -45.19 -33.99 -11.99
C GLU A 193 -45.29 -34.01 -13.52
N THR A 194 -44.80 -32.95 -14.17
CA THR A 194 -44.83 -32.78 -15.64
C THR A 194 -43.76 -33.59 -16.37
N ILE A 195 -42.58 -33.74 -15.76
CA ILE A 195 -41.43 -34.48 -16.28
C ILE A 195 -41.31 -35.77 -15.48
N GLY A 196 -41.69 -36.88 -16.09
CA GLY A 196 -41.57 -38.21 -15.47
C GLY A 196 -40.11 -38.65 -15.30
N PRO A 197 -39.88 -39.83 -14.69
CA PRO A 197 -38.54 -40.38 -14.54
C PRO A 197 -37.84 -40.46 -15.91
N ARG A 198 -36.53 -40.11 -15.94
CA ARG A 198 -35.67 -39.97 -17.14
C ARG A 198 -35.91 -38.72 -18.00
N ASN A 199 -36.31 -37.59 -17.42
CA ASN A 199 -36.44 -36.31 -18.12
C ASN A 199 -37.39 -36.33 -19.35
N ARG A 200 -38.41 -37.19 -19.34
CA ARG A 200 -39.42 -37.24 -20.42
C ARG A 200 -40.71 -36.60 -19.95
N LYS A 201 -41.28 -35.70 -20.75
CA LYS A 201 -42.60 -35.09 -20.47
C LYS A 201 -43.67 -36.18 -20.43
N LYS A 202 -44.48 -36.21 -19.37
CA LYS A 202 -45.63 -37.14 -19.31
C LYS A 202 -46.67 -36.74 -20.37
N PRO A 203 -47.25 -37.70 -21.10
CA PRO A 203 -48.29 -37.39 -22.07
C PRO A 203 -49.50 -36.80 -21.34
N LYS A 204 -50.05 -35.69 -21.84
CA LYS A 204 -51.29 -35.11 -21.31
C LYS A 204 -52.41 -36.14 -21.50
N ARG A 205 -53.00 -36.62 -20.40
CA ARG A 205 -54.23 -37.41 -20.46
C ARG A 205 -55.30 -36.52 -21.08
N ARG A 206 -55.91 -36.93 -22.18
CA ARG A 206 -57.10 -36.25 -22.72
C ARG A 206 -58.22 -36.44 -21.70
N PRO A 207 -59.02 -35.40 -21.40
CA PRO A 207 -60.24 -35.61 -20.61
C PRO A 207 -61.10 -36.63 -21.35
N GLN A 208 -61.55 -37.65 -20.63
CA GLN A 208 -62.56 -38.58 -21.14
C GLN A 208 -63.88 -37.81 -21.14
N GLU A 209 -64.50 -37.70 -22.33
CA GLU A 209 -65.89 -37.28 -22.49
C GLU A 209 -66.84 -38.32 -21.88
#